data_AF-A0A4R9AVV8-F1
#
_entry.id   AF-A0A4R9AVV8-F1
#
_cell.length_a   1.000
_cell.length_b   1.000
_cell.length_c   1.000
_cell.angle_alpha   90.00
_cell.angle_beta   90.00
_cell.angle_gamma   90.00
#
_symmetry.space_group_name_H-M   'P 1'
#
loop_
_entity.id
_entity.type
_entity.pdbx_description
1 polymer ?
#
loop_
_entity_poly.entity_id
_entity_poly.type
_entity_poly.pdbx_seq_one_letter_code
_entity_poly.pdbx_strand_id
1 'polypeptide(L)' 'WLVLATIAFNLSRAIGTLASTELGKARSGTIRRKLISIPARLSTSARKIALHLPSSWPWETGWQALFTAACGPPRTATI' A
#
# COMPACT_ATOMS: atom_id res chain seq x y z
N TRP A 1 17.74 -4.18 16.03
CA TRP A 1 17.65 -2.97 15.18
C TRP A 1 17.70 -3.31 13.68
N LEU A 2 18.77 -3.93 13.18
CA LEU A 2 18.93 -4.23 11.75
C LEU A 2 17.77 -5.04 11.14
N VAL A 3 17.32 -6.10 11.81
CA VAL A 3 16.22 -6.97 11.32
C VAL A 3 14.96 -6.16 11.01
N LEU A 4 14.55 -5.27 11.91
CA LEU A 4 13.37 -4.44 11.72
C LEU A 4 13.54 -3.48 10.53
N ALA A 5 14.73 -2.88 10.38
CA ALA A 5 15.03 -2.03 9.24
C ALA A 5 14.96 -2.80 7.91
N THR A 6 15.48 -4.03 7.88
CA THR A 6 15.44 -4.90 6.70
C THR A 6 14.01 -5.30 6.34
N ILE A 7 13.19 -5.66 7.33
CA ILE A 7 11.76 -5.99 7.11
C ILE A 7 11.02 -4.78 6.55
N ALA A 8 11.18 -3.60 7.17
CA ALA A 8 10.53 -2.38 6.70
C ALA A 8 10.94 -2.00 5.27
N PHE A 9 12.22 -2.18 4.93
CA PHE A 9 12.73 -1.96 3.58
C PHE A 9 12.11 -2.92 2.57
N ASN A 10 12.12 -4.22 2.86
CA ASN A 10 11.54 -5.24 1.98
C ASN A 10 10.04 -5.03 1.79
N LEU A 11 9.31 -4.70 2.86
CA LEU A 11 7.89 -4.41 2.79
C LEU A 11 7.62 -3.17 1.92
N SER A 12 8.41 -2.10 2.11
CA SER A 12 8.31 -0.91 1.26
C SER A 12 8.55 -1.22 -0.22
N ARG A 13 9.50 -2.12 -0.53
CA ARG A 13 9.75 -2.55 -1.91
C ARG A 13 8.59 -3.37 -2.48
N ALA A 14 8.06 -4.33 -1.72
CA ALA A 14 6.90 -5.12 -2.13
C ALA A 14 5.67 -4.23 -2.39
N ILE A 15 5.40 -3.29 -1.49
CA ILE A 15 4.36 -2.26 -1.63
C ILE A 15 4.50 -1.51 -2.97
N GLY A 16 5.70 -1.03 -3.29
CA GLY A 16 5.96 -0.33 -4.55
C GLY A 16 5.61 -1.18 -5.77
N THR A 17 6.01 -2.45 -5.78
CA THR A 17 5.77 -3.37 -6.91
C THR A 17 4.30 -3.74 -7.09
N LEU A 18 3.52 -3.79 -6.00
CA LEU A 18 2.09 -4.09 -6.05
C LEU A 18 1.26 -2.88 -6.49
N ALA A 19 1.72 -1.66 -6.20
CA ALA A 19 0.98 -0.44 -6.50
C ALA A 19 1.03 -0.07 -7.99
N SER A 20 2.22 -0.06 -8.61
CA SER A 20 2.38 0.13 -10.06
C SER A 20 3.82 -0.16 -10.52
N THR A 21 4.03 -0.29 -11.82
CA THR A 21 5.37 -0.44 -12.42
C THR A 21 6.27 0.76 -12.13
N GLU A 22 5.72 1.97 -12.19
CA GLU A 22 6.44 3.23 -11.89
C GLU A 22 6.78 3.36 -10.40
N LEU A 23 5.86 2.98 -9.51
CA LEU A 23 6.10 2.99 -8.07
C LEU A 23 7.03 1.84 -7.64
N GLY A 24 7.08 0.74 -8.39
CA GLY A 24 8.02 -0.37 -8.18
C GLY A 24 9.48 0.02 -8.41
N LYS A 25 9.73 1.04 -9.24
CA LYS A 25 11.05 1.64 -9.48
C LYS A 25 11.35 2.81 -8.55
N ALA A 26 10.37 3.30 -7.80
CA ALA A 26 10.53 4.49 -6.97
C ALA A 26 11.38 4.25 -5.72
N ARG A 27 12.03 5.30 -5.24
CA ARG A 27 12.80 5.27 -3.97
C ARG A 27 11.85 5.12 -2.78
N SER A 28 12.31 4.49 -1.70
CA SER A 28 11.52 4.27 -0.47
C SER A 28 10.91 5.57 0.11
N GLY A 29 11.56 6.72 -0.06
CA GLY A 29 11.01 8.03 0.33
C GLY A 29 9.76 8.41 -0.46
N THR A 30 9.75 8.16 -1.77
CA THR A 30 8.59 8.39 -2.64
C THR A 30 7.45 7.44 -2.33
N ILE A 31 7.77 6.15 -2.11
CA ILE A 31 6.79 5.14 -1.68
C ILE A 31 6.13 5.57 -0.38
N ARG A 32 6.92 5.99 0.62
CA ARG A 32 6.37 6.47 1.90
C ARG A 32 5.43 7.66 1.70
N ARG A 33 5.84 8.66 0.91
CA ARG A 33 5.01 9.86 0.68
C ARG A 33 3.70 9.55 -0.03
N LYS A 34 3.72 8.66 -1.04
CA LYS A 34 2.55 8.43 -1.91
C LYS A 34 1.62 7.33 -1.41
N LEU A 35 2.14 6.33 -0.71
CA LEU A 35 1.37 5.12 -0.35
C LEU A 35 1.20 4.91 1.16
N ILE A 36 2.12 5.41 2.00
CA ILE A 36 2.11 5.15 3.45
C ILE A 36 1.60 6.37 4.23
N SER A 37 2.20 7.54 3.99
CA SER A 37 1.90 8.80 4.67
C SER A 37 0.82 9.58 3.94
N ILE A 38 -0.33 8.94 3.74
CA ILE A 38 -1.47 9.52 3.04
C ILE A 38 -2.40 10.25 4.01
N PRO A 39 -3.02 11.39 3.61
CA PRO A 39 -4.02 12.05 4.43
C PRO A 39 -5.33 11.28 4.32
N ALA A 40 -5.46 10.17 5.06
CA ALA A 40 -6.65 9.35 5.09
C ALA A 40 -7.28 9.33 6.48
N ARG A 41 -8.61 9.36 6.54
CA ARG A 41 -9.35 9.27 7.80
C ARG A 41 -9.71 7.82 8.06
N LEU A 42 -9.29 7.30 9.21
CA LEU A 42 -9.71 5.98 9.69
C LEU A 42 -11.02 6.12 10.46
N SER A 43 -12.01 5.33 10.10
CA SER A 43 -13.26 5.15 10.85
C SER A 43 -13.36 3.69 11.28
N THR A 44 -13.71 3.45 12.53
CA THR A 44 -13.84 2.09 13.07
C THR A 44 -15.27 1.88 13.54
N SER A 45 -15.94 0.85 13.03
CA SER A 45 -17.29 0.47 13.44
C SER A 45 -17.35 -1.02 13.73
N ALA A 46 -17.69 -1.38 14.98
CA ALA A 46 -17.64 -2.74 15.48
C ALA A 46 -16.29 -3.42 15.16
N ARG A 47 -16.26 -4.37 14.20
CA ARG A 47 -15.05 -5.08 13.74
C ARG A 47 -14.60 -4.68 12.33
N LYS A 48 -15.08 -3.54 11.83
CA LYS A 48 -14.80 -3.02 10.49
C LYS A 48 -13.99 -1.74 10.60
N ILE A 49 -12.87 -1.71 9.87
CA ILE A 49 -12.05 -0.52 9.71
C ILE A 49 -12.33 0.01 8.30
N ALA A 50 -12.87 1.22 8.21
CA ALA A 50 -13.09 1.94 6.97
C ALA A 50 -12.04 3.02 6.83
N LEU A 51 -11.30 3.00 5.72
CA LEU A 51 -10.34 4.05 5.39
C LEU A 51 -10.96 4.97 4.34
N HIS A 52 -11.19 6.22 4.72
CA HIS A 52 -11.66 7.26 3.80
C HIS A 52 -10.46 7.93 3.14
N LEU A 53 -10.36 7.73 1.83
CA LEU A 53 -9.32 8.30 1.00
C LEU A 53 -9.72 9.71 0.52
N PRO A 54 -8.74 10.59 0.23
CA PRO A 54 -8.98 11.84 -0.48
C PRO A 54 -9.63 11.58 -1.85
N SER A 55 -10.57 12.43 -2.26
CA SER A 55 -11.11 12.39 -3.62
C SER A 55 -10.08 12.92 -4.63
N SER A 56 -10.07 12.35 -5.84
CA SER A 56 -9.34 12.85 -7.02
C SER A 56 -7.83 13.07 -6.81
N TRP A 57 -7.20 12.23 -6.00
CA TRP A 57 -5.76 12.26 -5.75
C TRP A 57 -4.97 11.38 -6.75
N PRO A 58 -3.75 11.79 -7.19
CA PRO A 58 -3.13 11.19 -8.39
C PRO A 58 -2.65 9.74 -8.28
N TRP A 59 -2.59 9.18 -7.07
CA TRP A 59 -2.10 7.81 -6.81
C TRP A 59 -3.19 6.88 -6.27
N GLU A 60 -4.45 7.27 -6.38
CA GLU A 60 -5.63 6.48 -5.99
C GLU A 60 -5.58 5.06 -6.54
N THR A 61 -5.42 4.94 -7.85
CA THR A 61 -5.46 3.65 -8.55
C THR A 61 -4.35 2.72 -8.05
N GLY A 62 -3.14 3.25 -7.87
CA GLY A 62 -2.02 2.46 -7.37
C GLY A 62 -2.21 2.05 -5.90
N TRP A 63 -2.79 2.92 -5.09
CA TRP A 63 -3.12 2.59 -3.70
C TRP A 63 -4.22 1.52 -3.62
N GLN A 64 -5.27 1.64 -4.45
CA GLN A 64 -6.37 0.68 -4.51
C GLN A 64 -5.89 -0.71 -4.99
N ALA A 65 -5.02 -0.74 -6.01
CA ALA A 65 -4.41 -1.97 -6.50
C ALA A 65 -3.58 -2.66 -5.42
N LEU A 66 -2.76 -1.89 -4.70
CA LEU A 66 -2.01 -2.38 -3.55
C LEU A 66 -2.94 -2.93 -2.45
N PHE A 67 -3.96 -2.18 -2.06
CA PHE A 67 -4.88 -2.58 -0.99
C PHE A 67 -5.61 -3.87 -1.36
N THR A 68 -6.08 -3.97 -2.60
CA THR A 68 -6.73 -5.19 -3.11
C THR A 68 -5.77 -6.38 -3.13
N ALA A 69 -4.52 -6.17 -3.52
CA ALA A 69 -3.52 -7.25 -3.55
C ALA A 69 -3.08 -7.71 -2.15
N ALA A 70 -3.01 -6.81 -1.17
CA ALA A 70 -2.53 -7.11 0.17
C ALA A 70 -3.63 -7.54 1.16
N CYS A 71 -4.84 -7.01 1.00
CA CYS A 71 -5.98 -7.24 1.91
C CYS A 71 -7.16 -7.95 1.24
N GLY A 72 -7.12 -8.16 -0.07
CA GLY A 72 -8.12 -8.94 -0.79
C GLY A 72 -7.93 -10.45 -0.60
N PRO A 73 -8.86 -11.27 -1.13
CA PRO A 73 -8.73 -12.71 -1.08
C PRO A 73 -7.44 -13.17 -1.80
N PRO A 74 -6.79 -14.25 -1.32
CA PRO A 74 -5.58 -14.76 -1.96
C PRO A 74 -5.87 -15.11 -3.42
N ARG A 75 -4.95 -14.74 -4.32
CA ARG A 75 -5.07 -15.09 -5.74
C ARG A 75 -5.11 -16.60 -5.87
N THR A 76 -6.11 -17.11 -6.57
CA THR A 76 -6.17 -18.51 -6.96
C THR A 76 -4.95 -18.83 -7.81
N ALA A 77 -4.17 -19.82 -7.40
CA ALA A 77 -3.07 -20.32 -8.22
C ALA A 77 -3.65 -21.04 -9.44
N THR A 78 -3.30 -20.58 -10.63
CA THR A 78 -3.58 -21.33 -11.86
C THR A 78 -2.51 -22.42 -11.96
N ILE A 79 -2.96 -23.68 -11.90
CA ILE A 79 -2.16 -24.88 -12.16
C ILE A 79 -2.07 -25.18 -13.65
#